data_AF-A0A318KIJ1-F1
#
_entry.id   AF-A0A318KIJ1-F1
#
_cell.length_a   1.000
_cell.length_b   1.000
_cell.length_c   1.000
_cell.angle_alpha   90.00
_cell.angle_beta   90.00
_cell.angle_gamma   90.00
#
_symmetry.space_group_name_H-M   'P 1'
#
loop_
_entity.id
_entity.type
_entity.pdbx_description
1 polymer ?
#
loop_
_entity_poly.entity_id
_entity_poly.type
_entity_poly.pdbx_seq_one_letter_code
_entity_poly.pdbx_strand_id
1 'polypeptide(L)'
;MSESDQVTFSDWLKVLTLAQEAHQAAAQANWERFLELEDQYVQALLATQRQPVELANLDEARRAAFTELVKRVIALHQETVQWAEAHRNTLATELGMVNKHSKVLKAYG
;
A
#
# COMPACT_ATOMS: atom_id res chain seq x y z
N MET A 1 6.52 27.64 -13.71
CA MET A 1 5.80 26.44 -13.23
C MET A 1 4.39 26.87 -12.94
N SER A 2 3.40 26.16 -13.46
CA SER A 2 2.01 26.37 -13.07
C SER A 2 1.85 25.85 -11.64
N GLU A 3 1.12 26.57 -10.80
CA GLU A 3 0.85 26.18 -9.41
C GLU A 3 0.24 24.77 -9.33
N SER A 4 -0.57 24.41 -10.34
CA SER A 4 -1.19 23.09 -10.51
C SER A 4 -0.19 21.94 -10.65
N ASP A 5 0.88 22.08 -11.43
CA ASP A 5 1.86 20.99 -11.64
C ASP A 5 2.64 20.68 -10.36
N GLN A 6 2.87 21.70 -9.53
CA GLN A 6 3.59 21.57 -8.27
C GLN A 6 2.74 20.86 -7.21
N VAL A 7 1.44 21.15 -7.18
CA VAL A 7 0.48 20.45 -6.32
C VAL A 7 0.38 18.98 -6.69
N THR A 8 0.24 18.65 -7.97
CA THR A 8 0.08 17.25 -8.39
C THR A 8 1.33 16.40 -8.14
N PHE A 9 2.53 16.96 -8.34
CA PHE A 9 3.78 16.24 -8.02
C PHE A 9 3.93 16.01 -6.50
N SER A 10 3.51 16.98 -5.69
CA SER A 10 3.46 16.85 -4.23
C SER A 10 2.53 15.73 -3.77
N ASP A 11 1.35 15.60 -4.40
CA ASP A 11 0.41 14.52 -4.07
C ASP A 11 0.98 13.14 -4.40
N TRP A 12 1.67 12.99 -5.52
CA TRP A 12 2.34 11.74 -5.89
C TRP A 12 3.52 11.40 -4.96
N LEU A 13 4.26 12.39 -4.48
CA LEU A 13 5.29 12.18 -3.46
C LEU A 13 4.66 11.69 -2.15
N LYS A 14 3.52 12.25 -1.74
CA LYS A 14 2.78 11.77 -0.56
C LYS A 14 2.34 10.31 -0.74
N VAL A 15 1.85 9.94 -1.91
CA VAL A 15 1.51 8.53 -2.24
C VAL A 15 2.74 7.62 -2.10
N LEU A 16 3.88 8.05 -2.62
CA LEU A 16 5.14 7.28 -2.50
C LEU A 16 5.55 7.10 -1.04
N THR A 17 5.52 8.16 -0.23
CA THR A 17 5.86 8.08 1.20
C THR A 17 4.95 7.10 1.94
N LEU A 18 3.63 7.20 1.75
CA LEU A 18 2.68 6.30 2.39
C LEU A 18 2.87 4.84 1.94
N ALA A 19 3.16 4.61 0.66
CA ALA A 19 3.47 3.27 0.16
C ALA A 19 4.74 2.70 0.81
N GLN A 20 5.78 3.52 0.99
CA GLN A 20 7.02 3.11 1.66
C GLN A 20 6.80 2.79 3.14
N GLU A 21 6.04 3.61 3.85
CA GLU A 21 5.72 3.40 5.26
C GLU A 21 4.86 2.14 5.45
N ALA A 22 3.82 1.94 4.63
CA ALA A 22 2.97 0.75 4.68
C ALA A 22 3.79 -0.52 4.39
N HIS A 23 4.64 -0.45 3.37
CA HIS A 23 5.56 -1.52 3.02
C HIS A 23 6.51 -1.87 4.17
N GLN A 24 7.10 -0.86 4.82
CA GLN A 24 7.97 -1.06 5.97
C GLN A 24 7.24 -1.66 7.17
N ALA A 25 6.01 -1.21 7.44
CA ALA A 25 5.17 -1.76 8.51
C ALA A 25 4.87 -3.26 8.26
N ALA A 26 4.51 -3.62 7.02
CA ALA A 26 4.29 -5.01 6.63
C ALA A 26 5.57 -5.86 6.73
N ALA A 27 6.73 -5.34 6.29
CA ALA A 27 8.02 -6.02 6.43
C ALA A 27 8.40 -6.32 7.89
N GLN A 28 7.95 -5.48 8.82
CA GLN A 28 8.14 -5.64 10.26
C GLN A 28 7.03 -6.48 10.94
N ALA A 29 6.10 -7.03 10.16
CA ALA A 29 4.89 -7.70 10.65
C ALA A 29 4.03 -6.84 11.61
N ASN A 30 4.14 -5.51 11.52
CA ASN A 30 3.31 -4.58 12.27
C ASN A 30 2.01 -4.32 11.49
N TRP A 31 1.11 -5.31 11.54
CA TRP A 31 -0.11 -5.32 10.73
C TRP A 31 -1.15 -4.27 11.17
N GLU A 32 -1.17 -3.91 12.45
CA GLU A 32 -2.02 -2.82 12.95
C GLU A 32 -1.63 -1.48 12.30
N ARG A 33 -0.34 -1.15 12.33
CA ARG A 33 0.17 0.07 11.68
C ARG A 33 0.00 0.02 10.16
N PHE A 34 0.21 -1.15 9.54
CA PHE A 34 -0.02 -1.32 8.11
C PHE A 34 -1.47 -0.97 7.73
N LEU A 35 -2.46 -1.45 8.47
CA LEU A 35 -3.88 -1.18 8.18
C LEU A 35 -4.24 0.31 8.33
N GLU A 36 -3.68 1.01 9.33
CA GLU A 36 -3.85 2.47 9.45
C GLU A 36 -3.26 3.24 8.26
N LEU A 37 -2.13 2.78 7.75
CA LEU A 37 -1.43 3.39 6.63
C LEU A 37 -2.09 3.07 5.29
N GLU A 38 -2.69 1.88 5.16
CA GLU A 38 -3.37 1.45 3.94
C GLU A 38 -4.53 2.40 3.57
N ASP A 39 -5.39 2.76 4.53
CA ASP A 39 -6.48 3.70 4.27
C ASP A 39 -5.96 5.07 3.83
N GLN A 40 -4.93 5.58 4.51
CA GLN A 40 -4.29 6.85 4.16
C GLN A 40 -3.66 6.81 2.76
N TYR A 41 -2.99 5.72 2.42
CA TYR A 41 -2.41 5.48 1.10
C TYR A 41 -3.49 5.47 0.01
N VAL A 42 -4.59 4.76 0.22
CA VAL A 42 -5.71 4.69 -0.73
C VAL A 42 -6.34 6.07 -0.93
N GLN A 43 -6.59 6.83 0.15
CA GLN A 43 -7.12 8.18 0.03
C GLN A 43 -6.17 9.12 -0.74
N ALA A 44 -4.86 9.02 -0.50
CA ALA A 44 -3.88 9.79 -1.25
C ALA A 44 -3.85 9.40 -2.73
N LEU A 45 -3.94 8.10 -3.05
CA LEU A 45 -3.99 7.62 -4.43
C LEU A 45 -5.27 8.06 -5.15
N LEU A 46 -6.41 8.09 -4.46
CA LEU A 46 -7.65 8.61 -5.03
C LEU A 46 -7.59 10.12 -5.26
N ALA A 47 -6.87 10.86 -4.42
CA ALA A 47 -6.68 12.29 -4.61
C ALA A 47 -5.90 12.59 -5.91
N THR A 48 -4.88 11.79 -6.25
CA THR A 48 -4.13 11.98 -7.51
C THR A 48 -4.97 11.73 -8.76
N GLN A 49 -6.07 10.97 -8.67
CA GLN A 49 -6.99 10.77 -9.79
C GLN A 49 -7.89 11.98 -10.06
N ARG A 50 -8.11 12.86 -9.07
CA ARG A 50 -8.94 14.07 -9.22
C ARG A 50 -8.24 15.16 -10.02
N GLN A 51 -6.91 15.16 -10.02
CA GLN A 51 -6.06 16.07 -10.78
C GLN A 51 -4.96 15.27 -11.49
N PRO A 52 -5.23 14.69 -12.67
CA PRO A 52 -4.24 13.91 -13.39
C PRO A 52 -3.07 14.79 -13.86
N VAL A 53 -1.85 14.23 -13.84
CA VAL A 53 -0.66 14.90 -14.39
C VAL A 53 -0.72 14.86 -15.91
N GLU A 54 -0.69 16.02 -16.57
CA GLU A 54 -0.55 16.12 -18.02
C GLU A 54 0.90 15.88 -18.44
N LEU A 55 1.26 14.61 -18.62
CA LEU A 55 2.61 14.20 -19.02
C LEU A 55 3.10 14.90 -20.29
N ALA A 56 2.20 15.22 -21.23
CA ALA A 56 2.52 15.87 -22.49
C ALA A 56 3.21 17.23 -22.32
N ASN A 57 2.87 17.98 -21.27
CA ASN A 57 3.38 19.33 -21.01
C ASN A 57 4.67 19.33 -20.17
N LEU A 58 5.10 18.16 -19.68
CA LEU A 58 6.35 18.02 -18.94
C LEU A 58 7.54 17.90 -19.89
N ASP A 59 8.63 18.54 -19.50
CA ASP A 59 9.94 18.28 -20.08
C ASP A 59 10.38 16.81 -19.85
N GLU A 60 11.34 16.36 -20.64
CA GLU A 60 11.78 14.96 -20.63
C GLU A 60 12.28 14.50 -19.26
N ALA A 61 13.04 15.34 -18.55
CA ALA A 61 13.60 15.00 -17.25
C ALA A 61 12.50 14.81 -16.20
N ARG A 62 11.49 15.69 -16.19
CA ARG A 62 10.35 15.58 -15.28
C ARG A 62 9.46 14.40 -15.61
N ARG A 63 9.22 14.15 -16.90
CA ARG A 63 8.44 12.98 -17.36
C ARG A 63 9.12 11.68 -16.92
N ALA A 64 10.44 11.59 -17.07
CA ALA A 64 11.21 10.43 -16.61
C ALA A 64 11.13 10.26 -15.09
N ALA A 65 11.33 11.34 -14.32
CA ALA A 65 11.24 11.31 -12.86
C ALA A 65 9.85 10.88 -12.36
N PHE A 66 8.79 11.43 -12.96
CA PHE A 66 7.42 11.05 -12.62
C PHE A 66 7.12 9.59 -12.97
N THR A 67 7.55 9.14 -14.14
CA THR A 67 7.39 7.74 -14.56
C THR A 67 8.07 6.79 -13.58
N GLU A 68 9.28 7.12 -13.13
CA GLU A 68 10.00 6.32 -12.15
C GLU A 68 9.33 6.31 -10.77
N LEU A 69 8.81 7.46 -10.33
CA LEU A 69 8.02 7.56 -9.11
C LEU A 69 6.82 6.59 -9.15
N VAL A 70 6.02 6.64 -10.22
CA VAL A 70 4.82 5.80 -10.37
C VAL A 70 5.20 4.31 -10.40
N LYS A 71 6.26 3.94 -11.12
CA LYS A 71 6.78 2.57 -11.13
C LYS A 71 7.14 2.08 -9.74
N ARG A 72 7.80 2.92 -8.94
CA ARG A 72 8.19 2.58 -7.58
C ARG A 72 7.00 2.40 -6.65
N VAL A 73 5.97 3.24 -6.79
CA VAL A 73 4.69 3.07 -6.06
C VAL A 73 4.05 1.72 -6.40
N ILE A 74 3.98 1.36 -7.69
CA ILE A 74 3.40 0.09 -8.13
C ILE A 74 4.16 -1.10 -7.56
N ALA A 75 5.49 -1.08 -7.64
CA ALA A 75 6.33 -2.17 -7.14
C ALA A 75 6.14 -2.39 -5.62
N LEU A 76 6.18 -1.30 -4.83
CA LEU A 76 5.95 -1.36 -3.39
C LEU A 76 4.56 -1.94 -3.07
N HIS A 77 3.52 -1.47 -3.77
CA HIS A 77 2.16 -1.95 -3.56
C HIS A 77 2.02 -3.45 -3.86
N GLN A 78 2.55 -3.92 -4.99
CA GLN A 78 2.48 -5.34 -5.36
C GLN A 78 3.14 -6.25 -4.32
N GLU A 79 4.33 -5.88 -3.87
CA GLU A 79 5.05 -6.66 -2.86
C GLU A 79 4.33 -6.66 -1.51
N THR A 80 3.84 -5.51 -1.08
CA THR A 80 3.07 -5.39 0.17
C THR A 80 1.78 -6.20 0.14
N VAL A 81 1.04 -6.18 -0.97
CA VAL A 81 -0.17 -7.01 -1.13
C VAL A 81 0.16 -8.49 -1.04
N GLN A 82 1.25 -8.94 -1.69
CA GLN A 82 1.68 -10.33 -1.62
C GLN A 82 1.95 -10.77 -0.17
N TRP A 83 2.58 -9.92 0.64
CA TRP A 83 2.82 -10.20 2.06
C TRP A 83 1.55 -10.21 2.89
N ALA A 84 0.64 -9.26 2.66
CA ALA A 84 -0.65 -9.21 3.35
C ALA A 84 -1.50 -10.46 3.05
N GLU A 85 -1.51 -10.92 1.80
CA GLU A 85 -2.18 -12.16 1.40
C GLU A 85 -1.58 -13.39 2.07
N ALA A 86 -0.24 -13.49 2.11
CA ALA A 86 0.45 -14.57 2.80
C ALA A 86 0.09 -14.58 4.30
N HIS A 87 0.10 -13.41 4.95
CA HIS A 87 -0.27 -13.29 6.36
C HIS A 87 -1.73 -13.69 6.62
N ARG A 88 -2.67 -13.23 5.80
CA ARG A 88 -4.08 -13.64 5.87
C ARG A 88 -4.24 -15.16 5.78
N ASN A 89 -3.52 -15.81 4.88
CA ASN A 89 -3.60 -17.27 4.71
C ASN A 89 -3.04 -18.03 5.94
N THR A 90 -1.97 -17.51 6.55
CA THR A 90 -1.44 -18.03 7.82
C THR A 90 -2.47 -17.91 8.94
N LEU A 91 -3.06 -16.72 9.13
CA LEU A 91 -4.10 -16.49 10.14
C LEU A 91 -5.31 -17.42 9.95
N ALA A 92 -5.77 -17.61 8.71
CA ALA A 92 -6.86 -18.53 8.41
C ALA A 92 -6.53 -19.98 8.81
N THR A 93 -5.28 -20.41 8.60
CA THR A 93 -4.81 -21.74 9.01
C THR A 93 -4.78 -21.88 10.53
N GLU A 94 -4.24 -20.88 11.23
CA GLU A 94 -4.18 -20.83 12.70
C GLU A 94 -5.58 -20.87 13.34
N LEU A 95 -6.51 -20.06 12.85
CA LEU A 95 -7.91 -20.07 13.29
C LEU A 95 -8.56 -21.44 13.08
N GLY A 96 -8.27 -22.10 11.95
CA GLY A 96 -8.72 -23.45 11.67
C GLY A 96 -8.20 -24.48 12.68
N MET A 97 -6.94 -24.36 13.11
CA MET A 97 -6.34 -25.22 14.14
C MET A 97 -6.97 -24.98 15.52
N VAL A 98 -7.13 -23.72 15.93
CA VAL A 98 -7.74 -23.35 17.22
C VAL A 98 -9.18 -23.86 17.30
N ASN A 99 -9.96 -23.73 16.21
CA ASN A 99 -11.33 -24.24 16.17
C ASN A 99 -11.38 -25.78 16.31
N LYS A 100 -10.51 -26.50 15.60
CA LYS A 100 -10.38 -27.96 15.75
C LYS A 100 -10.00 -28.35 17.18
N HIS A 101 -9.04 -27.64 17.78
CA HIS A 101 -8.63 -27.87 19.17
C HIS A 101 -9.79 -27.66 20.15
N SER A 102 -10.58 -26.60 19.99
CA SER A 102 -11.77 -26.34 20.81
C SER A 102 -12.82 -27.45 20.68
N LYS A 103 -13.06 -27.96 19.47
CA LYS A 103 -13.97 -29.10 19.24
C LYS A 103 -13.49 -30.37 19.94
N VAL A 104 -12.19 -30.65 19.90
CA VAL A 104 -11.58 -31.78 20.59
C VAL A 104 -11.76 -31.64 22.10
N LEU A 105 -11.43 -30.49 22.69
CA LEU A 105 -11.62 -30.26 24.12
C LEU A 105 -13.07 -30.47 24.57
N LYS A 106 -14.05 -29.98 23.79
CA LYS A 106 -15.48 -30.20 24.08
C LYS A 106 -15.93 -31.66 23.97
N ALA A 107 -15.22 -32.50 23.23
CA ALA A 107 -15.54 -33.92 23.10
C ALA A 107 -14.95 -34.78 24.23
N TYR A 108 -13.89 -34.29 24.89
CA TYR A 108 -13.21 -35.00 25.97
C TYR A 108 -13.50 -34.45 27.38
N GLY A 109 -14.04 -33.23 27.50
CA GLY A 109 -14.50 -32.63 28.76
C GLY A 109 -15.99 -32.83 28.97
#